data_AF-A0A927ZL97-F1
#
_entry.id   AF-A0A927ZL97-F1
#
_cell.length_a   1.000
_cell.length_b   1.000
_cell.length_c   1.000
_cell.angle_alpha   90.00
_cell.angle_beta   90.00
_cell.angle_gamma   90.00
#
_symmetry.space_group_name_H-M   'P 1'
#
loop_
_entity.id
_entity.type
_entity.pdbx_description
1 polymer ?
#
loop_
_entity_poly.entity_id
_entity_poly.type
_entity_poly.pdbx_seq_one_letter_code
_entity_poly.pdbx_strand_id
1 'polypeptide(L)'
;MKYTRYNIKSKPKSSNSFLFYLAITLLLALLLGTFIFKFVLKDSGKIGFIKGIDMNNSQQQQNSGKVPGKSEVKEEGNSNGIKEEKAVSEYNFYILQCGVFKVKSNADETLNKLSAFGNPFIGQEGELSKVYFGMYSDKNIENGASILKEKGIDNTKVTINIPMEDNSTKQFCEIVDSLLQVVNKTSESGVKSINTSELKKWIDGLEKIDENMKQYNEVNSLKEYIKALPDEVDKNKDGEVLKYVYDQLIKFKK
;
A
#
# COMPACT_ATOMS: atom_id res chain seq x y z
N MET A 1 -33.90 -27.12 83.86
CA MET A 1 -32.78 -27.02 82.90
C MET A 1 -32.73 -25.59 82.37
N LYS A 2 -31.60 -24.89 82.48
CA LYS A 2 -31.43 -23.53 81.93
C LYS A 2 -31.03 -23.67 80.46
N TYR A 3 -31.77 -23.03 79.55
CA TYR A 3 -31.48 -23.02 78.12
C TYR A 3 -30.53 -21.87 77.76
N THR A 4 -29.52 -22.18 76.95
CA THR A 4 -28.58 -21.21 76.40
C THR A 4 -29.27 -20.43 75.27
N ARG A 5 -29.40 -19.11 75.41
CA ARG A 5 -29.85 -18.26 74.29
C ARG A 5 -28.64 -17.94 73.40
N TYR A 6 -28.67 -18.39 72.15
CA TYR A 6 -27.70 -17.96 71.15
C TYR A 6 -27.98 -16.52 70.73
N ASN A 7 -26.98 -15.65 70.88
CA ASN A 7 -27.01 -14.30 70.35
C ASN A 7 -26.52 -14.35 68.88
N ILE A 8 -27.44 -14.46 67.93
CA ILE A 8 -27.13 -14.48 66.50
C ILE A 8 -26.88 -13.02 66.07
N LYS A 9 -25.62 -12.63 65.90
CA LYS A 9 -25.28 -11.36 65.25
C LYS A 9 -25.73 -11.42 63.78
N SER A 10 -26.45 -10.40 63.32
CA SER A 10 -26.84 -10.28 61.91
C SER A 10 -25.60 -10.10 61.02
N LYS A 11 -25.55 -10.84 59.90
CA LYS A 11 -24.50 -10.67 58.89
C LYS A 11 -24.61 -9.27 58.27
N PRO A 12 -23.49 -8.58 57.99
CA PRO A 12 -23.54 -7.30 57.29
C PRO A 12 -24.13 -7.49 55.89
N LYS A 13 -25.05 -6.60 55.49
CA LYS A 13 -25.66 -6.58 54.16
C LYS A 13 -24.54 -6.53 53.10
N SER A 14 -24.44 -7.57 52.27
CA SER A 14 -23.60 -7.52 51.07
C SER A 14 -24.21 -6.48 50.14
N SER A 15 -23.47 -5.40 49.86
CA SER A 15 -23.88 -4.45 48.84
C SER A 15 -23.91 -5.16 47.48
N ASN A 16 -24.88 -4.78 46.64
CA ASN A 16 -25.13 -5.41 45.33
C ASN A 16 -24.07 -4.97 44.31
N SER A 17 -22.79 -5.24 44.58
CA SER A 17 -21.65 -4.88 43.73
C SER A 17 -21.74 -5.48 42.33
N PHE A 18 -22.56 -6.52 42.15
CA PHE A 18 -22.81 -7.15 40.85
C PHE A 18 -23.32 -6.16 39.79
N LEU A 19 -24.25 -5.28 40.15
CA LEU A 19 -24.79 -4.29 39.20
C LEU A 19 -23.74 -3.24 38.81
N PHE A 20 -22.83 -2.93 39.74
CA PHE A 20 -21.74 -2.00 39.49
C PHE A 20 -20.69 -2.60 38.55
N TYR A 21 -20.33 -3.88 38.74
CA TYR A 21 -19.44 -4.59 37.82
C TYR A 21 -20.07 -4.81 36.44
N LEU A 22 -21.38 -5.10 36.37
CA LEU A 22 -22.12 -5.17 35.12
C LEU A 22 -22.08 -3.84 34.35
N ALA A 23 -22.30 -2.73 35.05
CA ALA A 23 -22.24 -1.40 34.44
C ALA A 23 -20.83 -1.07 33.92
N ILE A 24 -19.78 -1.36 34.71
CA ILE A 24 -18.38 -1.14 34.30
C ILE A 24 -18.00 -1.97 33.08
N THR A 25 -18.38 -3.26 33.06
CA THR A 25 -18.07 -4.15 31.93
C THR A 25 -18.79 -3.71 30.65
N LEU A 26 -20.05 -3.25 30.74
CA LEU A 26 -20.78 -2.69 29.61
C LEU A 26 -20.13 -1.40 29.07
N LEU A 27 -19.65 -0.54 29.97
CA LEU A 27 -18.97 0.71 29.63
C LEU A 27 -17.61 0.45 28.94
N LEU A 28 -16.85 -0.54 29.43
CA LEU A 28 -15.63 -1.00 28.78
C LEU A 28 -15.89 -1.62 27.40
N ALA A 29 -16.95 -2.41 27.26
CA ALA A 29 -17.34 -3.00 25.98
C ALA A 29 -17.72 -1.94 24.94
N LEU A 30 -18.38 -0.86 25.34
CA LEU A 30 -18.68 0.29 24.46
C LEU A 30 -17.41 1.05 24.06
N LEU A 31 -16.47 1.26 24.97
CA LEU A 31 -15.19 1.92 24.68
C LEU A 31 -14.33 1.08 23.73
N LEU A 32 -14.21 -0.22 23.97
CA LEU A 32 -13.49 -1.14 23.08
C LEU A 32 -14.21 -1.28 21.72
N GLY A 33 -15.54 -1.38 21.73
CA GLY A 33 -16.36 -1.48 20.52
C GLY A 33 -16.26 -0.24 19.64
N THR A 34 -16.23 0.97 20.22
CA THR A 34 -16.06 2.22 19.46
C THR A 34 -14.62 2.39 18.94
N PHE A 35 -13.61 1.89 19.66
CA PHE A 35 -12.22 1.88 19.21
C PHE A 35 -12.01 0.90 18.05
N ILE A 36 -12.55 -0.33 18.16
CA ILE A 36 -12.56 -1.32 17.08
C ILE A 36 -13.41 -0.82 15.90
N PHE A 37 -14.55 -0.17 16.11
CA PHE A 37 -15.35 0.39 15.01
C PHE A 37 -14.61 1.52 14.27
N LYS A 38 -13.84 2.37 14.97
CA LYS A 38 -13.00 3.37 14.30
C LYS A 38 -11.78 2.77 13.60
N PHE A 39 -11.20 1.70 14.13
CA PHE A 39 -9.98 1.10 13.56
C PHE A 39 -10.28 0.08 12.45
N VAL A 40 -11.33 -0.71 12.65
CA VAL A 40 -11.86 -1.66 11.67
C VAL A 40 -12.78 -0.92 10.71
N LEU A 41 -13.95 -0.38 11.08
CA LEU A 41 -14.91 0.14 10.09
C LEU A 41 -14.61 1.51 9.46
N LYS A 42 -13.74 2.36 10.03
CA LYS A 42 -13.38 3.62 9.35
C LYS A 42 -12.35 3.44 8.23
N ASP A 43 -11.54 2.36 8.29
CA ASP A 43 -10.52 2.05 7.27
C ASP A 43 -10.78 0.73 6.50
N SER A 44 -11.58 -0.20 7.02
CA SER A 44 -11.98 -1.44 6.30
C SER A 44 -13.09 -1.22 5.26
N GLY A 45 -13.60 0.00 5.12
CA GLY A 45 -14.44 0.40 3.98
C GLY A 45 -13.64 0.97 2.81
N LYS A 46 -12.31 1.07 2.91
CA LYS A 46 -11.45 1.76 1.93
C LYS A 46 -10.05 1.17 1.83
N ILE A 47 -9.91 -0.16 1.78
CA ILE A 47 -8.80 -0.68 0.97
C ILE A 47 -9.19 -0.42 -0.48
N GLY A 48 -8.30 0.18 -1.26
CA GLY A 48 -8.57 0.76 -2.58
C GLY A 48 -8.92 -0.24 -3.69
N PHE A 49 -9.45 -1.42 -3.36
CA PHE A 49 -9.85 -2.46 -4.30
C PHE A 49 -10.94 -2.00 -5.29
N ILE A 50 -11.66 -0.91 -4.99
CA ILE A 50 -12.74 -0.36 -5.82
C ILE A 50 -12.55 1.15 -6.08
N LYS A 51 -11.30 1.62 -6.25
CA LYS A 51 -11.09 2.87 -6.98
C LYS A 51 -10.44 2.51 -8.31
N GLY A 52 -11.26 2.44 -9.36
CA GLY A 52 -10.77 2.58 -10.72
C GLY A 52 -9.81 3.77 -10.77
N ILE A 53 -8.68 3.58 -11.42
CA ILE A 53 -7.63 4.58 -11.54
C ILE A 53 -8.29 5.88 -12.05
N ASP A 54 -8.46 6.89 -11.19
CA ASP A 54 -8.87 8.24 -11.58
C ASP A 54 -7.66 8.86 -12.34
N MET A 55 -7.54 8.52 -13.63
CA MET A 55 -6.52 9.05 -14.53
C MET A 55 -6.88 10.50 -14.89
N ASN A 56 -6.42 11.45 -14.09
CA ASN A 56 -6.26 12.84 -14.49
C ASN A 56 -4.94 13.33 -13.91
N ASN A 57 -3.84 13.06 -14.62
CA ASN A 57 -2.57 13.70 -14.31
C ASN A 57 -2.46 14.99 -15.13
N SER A 58 -2.86 16.09 -14.51
CA SER A 58 -2.46 17.44 -14.91
C SER A 58 -1.89 18.13 -13.67
N GLN A 59 -0.61 17.89 -13.38
CA GLN A 59 0.18 18.83 -12.60
C GLN A 59 1.33 19.33 -13.47
N GLN A 60 1.04 20.41 -14.20
CA GLN A 60 2.06 21.36 -14.62
C GLN A 60 2.76 21.89 -13.38
N GLN A 61 4.06 21.63 -13.31
CA GLN A 61 4.95 22.25 -12.34
C GLN A 61 5.08 23.74 -12.71
N GLN A 62 4.43 24.60 -11.93
CA GLN A 62 4.64 26.05 -11.96
C GLN A 62 6.05 26.37 -11.46
N ASN A 63 6.89 26.89 -12.34
CA ASN A 63 8.00 27.73 -11.95
C ASN A 63 7.53 29.19 -11.96
N SER A 64 7.77 29.85 -10.82
CA SER A 64 7.43 31.25 -10.56
C SER A 64 8.40 32.18 -11.29
N GLY A 65 7.86 33.11 -12.08
CA GLY A 65 8.60 34.15 -12.79
C GLY A 65 7.65 35.08 -13.53
N LYS A 66 7.26 36.16 -12.87
CA LYS A 66 6.26 37.16 -13.30
C LYS A 66 6.87 38.16 -14.29
N VAL A 67 6.16 38.51 -15.37
CA VAL A 67 5.84 39.88 -15.89
C VAL A 67 5.06 39.75 -17.22
N PRO A 68 4.02 40.59 -17.50
CA PRO A 68 2.93 40.27 -18.42
C PRO A 68 3.07 40.94 -19.79
N GLY A 69 2.57 40.27 -20.84
CA GLY A 69 2.48 40.82 -22.19
C GLY A 69 1.35 40.18 -23.00
N LYS A 70 0.36 41.01 -23.31
CA LYS A 70 -0.91 40.76 -24.01
C LYS A 70 -0.68 40.48 -25.51
N SER A 71 -1.42 39.54 -26.11
CA SER A 71 -2.07 39.66 -27.43
C SER A 71 -2.83 38.38 -27.81
N GLU A 72 -4.14 38.55 -28.05
CA GLU A 72 -5.01 37.63 -28.79
C GLU A 72 -4.71 37.74 -30.29
N VAL A 73 -4.66 36.63 -31.02
CA VAL A 73 -5.13 36.55 -32.42
C VAL A 73 -5.70 35.15 -32.66
N LYS A 74 -6.94 35.12 -33.15
CA LYS A 74 -7.60 33.97 -33.80
C LYS A 74 -7.16 33.93 -35.26
N GLU A 75 -6.90 32.75 -35.83
CA GLU A 75 -7.65 32.26 -37.01
C GLU A 75 -7.21 30.86 -37.48
N GLU A 76 -8.27 30.12 -37.78
CA GLU A 76 -8.52 28.94 -38.59
C GLU A 76 -7.44 28.37 -39.55
N GLY A 77 -7.31 27.04 -39.50
CA GLY A 77 -7.52 26.18 -40.66
C GLY A 77 -6.34 25.91 -41.60
N ASN A 78 -5.63 24.79 -41.37
CA ASN A 78 -5.42 23.85 -42.47
C ASN A 78 -5.14 22.43 -41.97
N SER A 79 -5.93 21.48 -42.46
CA SER A 79 -5.85 20.06 -42.18
C SER A 79 -4.81 19.43 -43.10
N ASN A 80 -3.66 19.06 -42.53
CA ASN A 80 -2.77 18.08 -43.13
C ASN A 80 -2.49 17.01 -42.08
N GLY A 81 -2.85 15.78 -42.43
CA GLY A 81 -2.84 14.62 -41.55
C GLY A 81 -1.47 14.36 -40.93
N ILE A 82 -1.27 14.89 -39.74
CA ILE A 82 -0.36 14.33 -38.76
C ILE A 82 -1.11 13.11 -38.22
N LYS A 83 -0.57 11.91 -38.40
CA LYS A 83 -0.98 10.77 -37.58
C LYS A 83 -0.71 11.21 -36.15
N GLU A 84 -1.75 11.62 -35.45
CA GLU A 84 -1.69 11.83 -34.01
C GLU A 84 -1.16 10.52 -33.43
N GLU A 85 0.10 10.52 -32.99
CA GLU A 85 0.52 9.57 -31.97
C GLU A 85 -0.48 9.76 -30.85
N LYS A 86 -1.39 8.81 -30.69
CA LYS A 86 -2.23 8.75 -29.50
C LYS A 86 -1.27 8.83 -28.33
N ALA A 87 -1.31 9.92 -27.57
CA ALA A 87 -0.60 10.03 -26.32
C ALA A 87 -1.07 8.84 -25.48
N VAL A 88 -0.21 7.82 -25.39
CA VAL A 88 -0.50 6.63 -24.58
C VAL A 88 -0.44 7.13 -23.15
N SER A 89 -1.55 7.05 -22.43
CA SER A 89 -1.55 7.39 -21.02
C SER A 89 -0.58 6.47 -20.29
N GLU A 90 0.14 6.99 -19.30
CA GLU A 90 1.10 6.20 -18.54
C GLU A 90 0.66 6.09 -17.08
N TYR A 91 0.95 4.95 -16.47
CA TYR A 91 0.83 4.75 -15.03
C TYR A 91 2.23 4.68 -14.42
N ASN A 92 2.45 5.44 -13.35
CA ASN A 92 3.76 5.57 -12.72
C ASN A 92 3.81 4.80 -11.41
N PHE A 93 4.83 3.94 -11.30
CA PHE A 93 5.30 3.42 -10.04
C PHE A 93 6.60 4.10 -9.64
N TYR A 94 6.76 4.33 -8.35
CA TYR A 94 7.94 4.99 -7.81
C TYR A 94 8.63 4.09 -6.79
N ILE A 95 9.96 4.08 -6.86
CA ILE A 95 10.80 3.32 -5.96
C ILE A 95 11.81 4.27 -5.32
N LEU A 96 11.94 4.21 -4.00
CA LEU A 96 12.95 4.97 -3.26
C LEU A 96 14.21 4.12 -3.13
N GLN A 97 15.21 4.40 -3.96
CA GLN A 97 16.50 3.69 -3.95
C GLN A 97 17.45 4.31 -2.92
N CYS A 98 18.00 3.50 -2.03
CA CYS A 98 18.91 3.92 -0.96
C CYS A 98 20.34 3.45 -1.15
N GLY A 99 20.64 2.69 -2.21
CA GLY A 99 22.01 2.35 -2.56
C GLY A 99 22.14 1.36 -3.71
N VAL A 100 23.35 1.28 -4.26
CA VAL A 100 23.74 0.32 -5.30
C VAL A 100 25.09 -0.26 -4.87
N PHE A 101 25.17 -1.59 -4.79
CA PHE A 101 26.31 -2.27 -4.21
C PHE A 101 26.77 -3.40 -5.12
N LYS A 102 28.08 -3.53 -5.29
CA LYS A 102 28.69 -4.72 -5.92
C LYS A 102 28.92 -5.84 -4.90
N VAL A 103 29.10 -5.50 -3.63
CA VAL A 103 29.34 -6.46 -2.54
C VAL A 103 28.04 -6.70 -1.79
N LYS A 104 27.57 -7.95 -1.79
CA LYS A 104 26.31 -8.36 -1.15
C LYS A 104 26.22 -7.95 0.33
N SER A 105 27.30 -8.13 1.09
CA SER A 105 27.33 -7.78 2.52
C SER A 105 26.98 -6.30 2.79
N ASN A 106 27.38 -5.38 1.92
CA ASN A 106 27.09 -3.95 2.08
C ASN A 106 25.62 -3.64 1.76
N ALA A 107 25.04 -4.37 0.80
CA ALA A 107 23.61 -4.29 0.52
C ALA A 107 22.80 -4.82 1.70
N ASP A 108 23.20 -5.95 2.28
CA ASP A 108 22.55 -6.57 3.43
C ASP A 108 22.62 -5.66 4.68
N GLU A 109 23.75 -4.98 4.92
CA GLU A 109 23.87 -4.01 6.01
C GLU A 109 22.88 -2.84 5.84
N THR A 110 22.78 -2.30 4.61
CA THR A 110 21.85 -1.22 4.30
C THR A 110 20.39 -1.69 4.45
N LEU A 111 20.07 -2.89 3.96
CA LEU A 111 18.76 -3.52 4.10
C LEU A 111 18.36 -3.64 5.58
N ASN A 112 19.27 -4.16 6.42
CA ASN A 112 19.03 -4.33 7.86
C ASN A 112 18.79 -3.00 8.57
N LYS A 113 19.58 -1.96 8.23
CA LYS A 113 19.39 -0.61 8.77
C LYS A 113 18.01 -0.06 8.42
N LEU A 114 17.56 -0.23 7.18
CA LEU A 114 16.27 0.28 6.69
C LEU A 114 15.07 -0.48 7.27
N SER A 115 15.25 -1.77 7.59
CA SER A 115 14.18 -2.66 8.09
C SER A 115 13.62 -2.22 9.44
N ALA A 116 14.34 -1.37 10.17
CA ALA A 116 13.88 -0.83 11.45
C ALA A 116 12.71 0.16 11.32
N PHE A 117 12.48 0.73 10.14
CA PHE A 117 11.49 1.80 9.93
C PHE A 117 10.80 1.77 8.56
N GLY A 118 10.95 0.68 7.82
CA GLY A 118 10.27 0.47 6.55
C GLY A 118 10.35 -0.98 6.10
N ASN A 119 9.99 -1.22 4.84
CA ASN A 119 9.94 -2.55 4.24
C ASN A 119 10.92 -2.62 3.06
N PRO A 120 12.23 -2.55 3.33
CA PRO A 120 13.20 -2.49 2.28
C PRO A 120 13.35 -3.85 1.59
N PHE A 121 13.82 -3.83 0.36
CA PHE A 121 14.10 -5.04 -0.41
C PHE A 121 15.30 -4.82 -1.34
N ILE A 122 15.86 -5.92 -1.84
CA ILE A 122 16.98 -5.91 -2.78
C ILE A 122 16.50 -6.33 -4.16
N GLY A 123 16.70 -5.48 -5.16
CA GLY A 123 16.63 -5.85 -6.57
C GLY A 123 18.02 -6.15 -7.13
N GLN A 124 18.08 -6.98 -8.17
CA GLN A 124 19.33 -7.33 -8.86
C GLN A 124 19.36 -6.72 -10.26
N GLU A 125 20.49 -6.15 -10.65
CA GLU A 125 20.74 -5.64 -12.00
C GLU A 125 22.15 -6.06 -12.43
N GLY A 126 22.24 -7.17 -13.17
CA GLY A 126 23.52 -7.82 -13.45
C GLY A 126 24.21 -8.28 -12.16
N GLU A 127 25.43 -7.80 -11.93
CA GLU A 127 26.20 -8.06 -10.70
C GLU A 127 25.88 -7.09 -9.56
N LEU A 128 25.00 -6.10 -9.78
CA LEU A 128 24.72 -5.05 -8.81
C LEU A 128 23.46 -5.37 -8.00
N SER A 129 23.59 -5.25 -6.68
CA SER A 129 22.48 -5.29 -5.73
C SER A 129 22.01 -3.86 -5.44
N LYS A 130 20.77 -3.55 -5.81
CA LYS A 130 20.14 -2.25 -5.54
C LYS A 130 19.25 -2.38 -4.31
N VAL A 131 19.48 -1.56 -3.30
CA VAL A 131 18.69 -1.54 -2.07
C VAL A 131 17.63 -0.47 -2.20
N TYR A 132 16.38 -0.88 -2.00
CA TYR A 132 15.20 -0.02 -2.08
C TYR A 132 14.52 0.04 -0.72
N PHE A 133 14.05 1.23 -0.33
CA PHE A 133 13.31 1.42 0.92
C PHE A 133 11.84 0.98 0.82
N GLY A 134 11.26 1.12 -0.36
CA GLY A 134 9.88 0.80 -0.63
C GLY A 134 9.46 1.16 -2.05
N MET A 135 8.26 0.74 -2.41
CA MET A 135 7.65 0.99 -3.71
C MET A 135 6.22 1.49 -3.53
N TYR A 136 5.86 2.47 -4.35
CA TYR A 136 4.65 3.25 -4.16
C TYR A 136 4.00 3.57 -5.51
N SER A 137 2.68 3.63 -5.53
CA SER A 137 1.96 4.49 -6.47
C SER A 137 1.99 5.94 -5.97
N ASP A 138 1.59 6.90 -6.82
CA ASP A 138 1.63 8.35 -6.55
C ASP A 138 1.17 8.75 -5.13
N LYS A 139 0.20 8.03 -4.57
CA LYS A 139 -0.50 8.42 -3.33
C LYS A 139 0.33 8.32 -2.04
N ASN A 140 1.46 7.61 -2.04
CA ASN A 140 2.12 7.25 -0.77
C ASN A 140 3.65 7.46 -0.72
N ILE A 141 4.26 7.94 -1.81
CA ILE A 141 5.72 8.07 -1.87
C ILE A 141 6.29 9.07 -0.85
N GLU A 142 5.57 10.18 -0.60
CA GLU A 142 6.04 11.25 0.29
C GLU A 142 6.23 10.78 1.74
N ASN A 143 5.42 9.80 2.18
CA ASN A 143 5.58 9.20 3.51
C ASN A 143 6.93 8.49 3.62
N GLY A 144 7.28 7.69 2.62
CA GLY A 144 8.56 6.99 2.57
C GLY A 144 9.74 7.95 2.46
N ALA A 145 9.63 8.97 1.61
CA ALA A 145 10.68 9.98 1.42
C ALA A 145 10.91 10.80 2.71
N SER A 146 9.85 11.13 3.44
CA SER A 146 9.93 11.86 4.71
C SER A 146 10.64 11.04 5.78
N ILE A 147 10.33 9.75 5.92
CA ILE A 147 11.03 8.85 6.86
C ILE A 147 12.53 8.83 6.57
N LEU A 148 12.93 8.66 5.32
CA LEU A 148 14.34 8.63 4.93
C LEU A 148 15.04 9.96 5.24
N LYS A 149 14.38 11.09 4.95
CA LYS A 149 14.89 12.43 5.26
C LYS A 149 15.08 12.64 6.76
N GLU A 150 14.10 12.27 7.59
CA GLU A 150 14.18 12.36 9.05
C GLU A 150 15.32 11.50 9.62
N LYS A 151 15.61 10.35 8.99
CA LYS A 151 16.72 9.46 9.36
C LYS A 151 18.06 9.86 8.76
N GLY A 152 18.13 10.94 7.97
CA GLY A 152 19.35 11.39 7.31
C GLY A 152 19.88 10.36 6.30
N ILE A 153 18.99 9.66 5.60
CA ILE A 153 19.33 8.64 4.62
C ILE A 153 19.10 9.19 3.21
N ASP A 154 20.19 9.24 2.44
CA ASP A 154 20.15 9.62 1.04
C ASP A 154 19.32 8.62 0.24
N ASN A 155 18.54 9.15 -0.71
CA ASN A 155 17.75 8.34 -1.61
C ASN A 155 17.58 8.98 -2.97
N THR A 156 17.28 8.16 -3.96
CA THR A 156 16.93 8.57 -5.32
C THR A 156 15.54 8.02 -5.66
N LYS A 157 14.65 8.89 -6.13
CA LYS A 157 13.36 8.47 -6.70
C LYS A 157 13.59 7.88 -8.09
N VAL A 158 13.28 6.60 -8.24
CA VAL A 158 13.25 5.90 -9.53
C VAL A 158 11.79 5.81 -9.98
N THR A 159 11.50 6.27 -11.19
CA THR A 159 10.16 6.14 -11.79
C THR A 159 10.16 4.98 -12.80
N ILE A 160 9.12 4.14 -12.73
CA ILE A 160 8.81 3.13 -13.75
C ILE A 160 7.51 3.58 -14.42
N ASN A 161 7.61 3.93 -15.71
CA ASN A 161 6.48 4.32 -16.53
C ASN A 161 5.92 3.09 -17.24
N ILE A 162 4.62 2.84 -17.06
CA ILE A 162 3.91 1.74 -17.71
C ILE A 162 2.96 2.34 -18.75
N PRO A 163 3.15 2.09 -20.06
CA PRO A 163 2.27 2.61 -21.11
C PRO A 163 0.94 1.86 -21.12
N MET A 164 -0.19 2.55 -20.93
CA MET A 164 -1.55 2.01 -20.93
C MET A 164 -2.02 1.67 -22.36
N GLU A 165 -1.50 0.57 -22.88
CA GLU A 165 -1.78 0.12 -24.25
C GLU A 165 -3.15 -0.56 -24.37
N ASP A 166 -3.56 -1.34 -23.36
CA ASP A 166 -4.83 -2.09 -23.37
C ASP A 166 -5.33 -2.44 -21.95
N ASN A 167 -6.41 -3.24 -21.89
CA ASN A 167 -6.99 -3.72 -20.63
C ASN A 167 -6.05 -4.63 -19.83
N SER A 168 -5.10 -5.32 -20.48
CA SER A 168 -4.12 -6.16 -19.78
C SER A 168 -3.14 -5.32 -18.99
N THR A 169 -2.65 -4.20 -19.55
CA THR A 169 -1.80 -3.26 -18.79
C THR A 169 -2.56 -2.58 -17.66
N LYS A 170 -3.83 -2.21 -17.89
CA LYS A 170 -4.67 -1.62 -16.84
C LYS A 170 -4.82 -2.57 -15.66
N GLN A 171 -5.21 -3.82 -15.94
CA GLN A 171 -5.39 -4.83 -14.90
C GLN A 171 -4.07 -5.18 -14.22
N PHE A 172 -2.96 -5.23 -14.96
CA PHE A 172 -1.62 -5.38 -14.39
C PHE A 172 -1.33 -4.29 -13.33
N CYS A 173 -1.56 -3.02 -13.67
CA CYS A 173 -1.30 -1.91 -12.76
C CYS A 173 -2.23 -1.92 -11.54
N GLU A 174 -3.51 -2.26 -11.71
CA GLU A 174 -4.46 -2.39 -10.60
C GLU A 174 -4.04 -3.49 -9.61
N ILE A 175 -3.56 -4.63 -10.13
CA ILE A 175 -3.10 -5.74 -9.29
C ILE A 175 -1.81 -5.36 -8.56
N VAL A 176 -0.85 -4.74 -9.26
CA VAL A 176 0.39 -4.26 -8.63
C VAL A 176 0.09 -3.22 -7.55
N ASP A 177 -0.73 -2.22 -7.82
CA ASP A 177 -1.10 -1.20 -6.84
C ASP A 177 -1.77 -1.84 -5.61
N SER A 178 -2.63 -2.84 -5.81
CA SER A 178 -3.27 -3.57 -4.71
C SER A 178 -2.27 -4.32 -3.84
N LEU A 179 -1.27 -4.99 -4.43
CA LEU A 179 -0.17 -5.62 -3.68
C LEU A 179 0.65 -4.58 -2.91
N LEU A 180 0.93 -3.43 -3.53
CA LEU A 180 1.64 -2.32 -2.87
C LEU A 180 0.84 -1.75 -1.70
N GLN A 181 -0.48 -1.68 -1.80
CA GLN A 181 -1.33 -1.25 -0.69
C GLN A 181 -1.25 -2.21 0.50
N VAL A 182 -1.24 -3.53 0.25
CA VAL A 182 -1.09 -4.55 1.32
C VAL A 182 0.23 -4.36 2.07
N VAL A 183 1.35 -4.32 1.35
CA VAL A 183 2.69 -4.22 1.96
C VAL A 183 3.00 -2.86 2.56
N ASN A 184 2.36 -1.77 2.08
CA ASN A 184 2.52 -0.46 2.71
C ASN A 184 1.65 -0.36 3.97
N LYS A 185 0.50 -1.05 4.01
CA LYS A 185 -0.37 -1.08 5.19
C LYS A 185 0.25 -1.87 6.32
N THR A 186 0.90 -2.99 6.03
CA THR A 186 1.67 -3.75 7.03
C THR A 186 2.77 -2.91 7.66
N SER A 187 3.38 -1.94 6.97
CA SER A 187 4.39 -1.03 7.51
C SER A 187 3.90 -0.16 8.67
N GLU A 188 2.60 0.16 8.70
CA GLU A 188 2.02 1.10 9.66
C GLU A 188 2.16 0.63 11.11
N SER A 189 2.26 1.58 12.04
CA SER A 189 2.38 1.28 13.47
C SER A 189 1.11 0.59 13.98
N GLY A 190 1.27 -0.55 14.65
CA GLY A 190 0.16 -1.31 15.24
C GLY A 190 -0.52 -2.31 14.29
N VAL A 191 -0.17 -2.33 13.01
CA VAL A 191 -0.63 -3.38 12.09
C VAL A 191 0.21 -4.64 12.30
N LYS A 192 -0.44 -5.74 12.69
CA LYS A 192 0.22 -7.04 12.89
C LYS A 192 0.28 -7.85 11.59
N SER A 193 -0.85 -7.95 10.92
CA SER A 193 -1.02 -8.66 9.66
C SER A 193 -2.22 -8.08 8.91
N ILE A 194 -2.27 -8.32 7.60
CA ILE A 194 -3.39 -8.02 6.72
C ILE A 194 -4.00 -9.33 6.22
N ASN A 195 -5.32 -9.46 6.38
CA ASN A 195 -6.06 -10.58 5.83
C ASN A 195 -6.15 -10.46 4.30
N THR A 196 -5.74 -11.51 3.57
CA THR A 196 -5.69 -11.49 2.10
C THR A 196 -6.92 -12.10 1.43
N SER A 197 -7.90 -12.59 2.19
CA SER A 197 -9.05 -13.30 1.63
C SER A 197 -9.90 -12.42 0.69
N GLU A 198 -10.02 -11.12 1.01
CA GLU A 198 -10.71 -10.15 0.14
C GLU A 198 -9.94 -9.89 -1.15
N LEU A 199 -8.61 -9.77 -1.06
CA LEU A 199 -7.76 -9.60 -2.24
C LEU A 199 -7.84 -10.82 -3.17
N LYS A 200 -7.81 -12.04 -2.62
CA LYS A 200 -7.97 -13.29 -3.38
C LYS A 200 -9.31 -13.34 -4.10
N LYS A 201 -10.41 -13.02 -3.40
CA LYS A 201 -11.76 -12.97 -3.99
C LYS A 201 -11.89 -11.90 -5.07
N TRP A 202 -11.29 -10.73 -4.85
CA TRP A 202 -11.27 -9.65 -5.83
C TRP A 202 -10.57 -10.08 -7.11
N ILE A 203 -9.40 -10.73 -7.02
CA ILE A 203 -8.68 -11.29 -8.17
C ILE A 203 -9.52 -12.29 -8.97
N ASP A 204 -10.27 -13.16 -8.29
CA ASP A 204 -11.14 -14.14 -8.95
C ASP A 204 -12.33 -13.48 -9.66
N GLY A 205 -12.74 -12.29 -9.22
CA GLY A 205 -13.81 -11.51 -9.84
C GLY A 205 -13.37 -10.62 -10.99
N LEU A 206 -12.05 -10.51 -11.26
CA LEU A 206 -11.55 -9.69 -12.36
C LEU A 206 -11.90 -10.27 -13.73
N GLU A 207 -12.18 -9.39 -14.68
CA GLU A 207 -12.43 -9.75 -16.08
C GLU A 207 -11.28 -10.59 -16.64
N LYS A 208 -11.65 -11.58 -17.49
CA LYS A 208 -10.67 -12.39 -18.22
C LYS A 208 -9.98 -11.51 -19.25
N ILE A 209 -8.66 -11.65 -19.34
CA ILE A 209 -7.84 -11.00 -20.36
C ILE A 209 -7.70 -11.95 -21.55
N ASP A 210 -7.72 -11.40 -22.76
CA ASP A 210 -7.45 -12.14 -23.99
C ASP A 210 -5.99 -12.62 -24.00
N GLU A 211 -5.78 -13.89 -24.35
CA GLU A 211 -4.45 -14.54 -24.37
C GLU A 211 -3.47 -13.88 -25.34
N ASN A 212 -3.98 -13.14 -26.32
CA ASN A 212 -3.18 -12.42 -27.31
C ASN A 212 -2.76 -11.01 -26.83
N MET A 213 -3.26 -10.53 -25.69
CA MET A 213 -2.85 -9.25 -25.13
C MET A 213 -1.43 -9.31 -24.57
N LYS A 214 -0.71 -8.21 -24.70
CA LYS A 214 0.74 -8.16 -24.49
C LYS A 214 1.15 -8.48 -23.05
N GLN A 215 0.34 -8.10 -22.05
CA GLN A 215 0.62 -8.36 -20.63
C GLN A 215 -0.21 -9.51 -20.05
N TYR A 216 -0.76 -10.41 -20.89
CA TYR A 216 -1.53 -11.57 -20.42
C TYR A 216 -0.76 -12.41 -19.39
N ASN A 217 0.51 -12.74 -19.69
CA ASN A 217 1.34 -13.60 -18.85
C ASN A 217 1.67 -12.94 -17.50
N GLU A 218 2.03 -11.65 -17.52
CA GLU A 218 2.33 -10.86 -16.33
C GLU A 218 1.12 -10.78 -15.40
N VAL A 219 -0.07 -10.54 -15.95
CA VAL A 219 -1.29 -10.50 -15.15
C VAL A 219 -1.60 -11.85 -14.52
N ASN A 220 -1.56 -12.94 -15.29
CA ASN A 220 -1.85 -14.27 -14.74
C ASN A 220 -0.81 -14.68 -13.68
N SER A 221 0.46 -14.36 -13.89
CA SER A 221 1.51 -14.59 -12.90
C SER A 221 1.23 -13.83 -11.60
N LEU A 222 0.76 -12.59 -11.66
CA LEU A 222 0.36 -11.83 -10.47
C LEU A 222 -0.88 -12.42 -9.79
N LYS A 223 -1.88 -12.87 -10.56
CA LYS A 223 -3.08 -13.52 -10.02
C LYS A 223 -2.73 -14.80 -9.29
N GLU A 224 -1.88 -15.66 -9.87
CA GLU A 224 -1.41 -16.88 -9.25
C GLU A 224 -0.61 -16.60 -7.97
N TYR A 225 0.28 -15.61 -8.01
CA TYR A 225 1.02 -15.18 -6.84
C TYR A 225 0.09 -14.78 -5.69
N ILE A 226 -0.94 -13.97 -5.95
CA ILE A 226 -1.94 -13.57 -4.94
C ILE A 226 -2.70 -14.77 -4.38
N LYS A 227 -3.09 -15.71 -5.23
CA LYS A 227 -3.78 -16.94 -4.78
C LYS A 227 -2.92 -17.79 -3.86
N ALA A 228 -1.60 -17.81 -4.11
CA ALA A 228 -0.63 -18.53 -3.30
C ALA A 228 -0.24 -17.80 -2.00
N LEU A 229 -0.63 -16.53 -1.82
CA LEU A 229 -0.35 -15.82 -0.57
C LEU A 229 -1.01 -16.53 0.63
N PRO A 230 -0.39 -16.49 1.81
CA PRO A 230 -1.05 -16.92 3.04
C PRO A 230 -2.30 -16.08 3.32
N ASP A 231 -3.22 -16.61 4.13
CA ASP A 231 -4.45 -15.90 4.51
C ASP A 231 -4.19 -14.62 5.29
N GLU A 232 -3.01 -14.52 5.91
CA GLU A 232 -2.51 -13.33 6.56
C GLU A 232 -1.08 -13.02 6.09
N VAL A 233 -0.85 -11.76 5.72
CA VAL A 233 0.47 -11.23 5.34
C VAL A 233 0.93 -10.25 6.42
N ASP A 234 2.14 -10.47 6.95
CA ASP A 234 2.78 -9.61 7.94
C ASP A 234 4.04 -8.95 7.37
N LYS A 235 4.71 -8.14 8.21
CA LYS A 235 5.94 -7.43 7.82
C LYS A 235 7.08 -8.32 7.32
N ASN A 236 7.11 -9.58 7.75
CA ASN A 236 8.19 -10.50 7.37
C ASN A 236 8.04 -10.96 5.91
N LYS A 237 6.84 -10.82 5.33
CA LYS A 237 6.56 -11.15 3.93
C LYS A 237 6.70 -9.98 2.96
N ASP A 238 6.74 -8.74 3.47
CA ASP A 238 6.73 -7.55 2.61
C ASP A 238 7.91 -7.51 1.64
N GLY A 239 9.12 -7.86 2.09
CA GLY A 239 10.30 -7.90 1.23
C GLY A 239 10.19 -8.90 0.07
N GLU A 240 9.54 -10.05 0.31
CA GLU A 240 9.28 -11.07 -0.71
C GLU A 240 8.26 -10.57 -1.75
N VAL A 241 7.16 -9.98 -1.28
CA VAL A 241 6.11 -9.41 -2.13
C VAL A 241 6.66 -8.25 -2.96
N LEU A 242 7.38 -7.32 -2.34
CA LEU A 242 7.98 -6.17 -3.02
C LEU A 242 9.03 -6.61 -4.05
N LYS A 243 9.84 -7.62 -3.74
CA LYS A 243 10.78 -8.20 -4.71
C LYS A 243 10.03 -8.78 -5.91
N TYR A 244 8.97 -9.56 -5.68
CA TYR A 244 8.18 -10.13 -6.76
C TYR A 244 7.56 -9.05 -7.66
N VAL A 245 6.95 -8.03 -7.06
CA VAL A 245 6.39 -6.88 -7.77
C VAL A 245 7.48 -6.16 -8.58
N TYR A 246 8.65 -5.93 -7.99
CA TYR A 246 9.78 -5.31 -8.67
C TYR A 246 10.19 -6.10 -9.91
N ASP A 247 10.34 -7.42 -9.78
CA ASP A 247 10.73 -8.31 -10.88
C ASP A 247 9.72 -8.29 -12.04
N GLN A 248 8.42 -8.05 -11.75
CA GLN A 248 7.41 -7.83 -12.80
C GLN A 248 7.52 -6.44 -13.44
N LEU A 249 7.73 -5.39 -12.66
CA LEU A 249 7.78 -4.01 -13.16
C LEU A 249 9.02 -3.72 -14.00
N ILE A 250 10.18 -4.31 -13.67
CA ILE A 250 11.40 -4.07 -14.45
C ILE A 250 11.33 -4.61 -15.87
N LYS A 251 10.40 -5.53 -16.18
CA LYS A 251 10.15 -5.99 -17.57
C LYS A 251 9.67 -4.88 -18.50
N PHE A 252 9.16 -3.78 -17.94
CA PHE A 252 8.72 -2.61 -18.69
C PHE A 252 9.84 -1.58 -18.88
N LYS A 253 10.98 -1.74 -18.19
CA LYS A 253 12.16 -0.93 -18.48
C LYS A 253 12.78 -1.42 -19.79
N LYS A 254 12.79 -0.53 -20.78
CA LYS A 254 13.53 -0.71 -22.03
C LYS A 254 15.01 -0.44 -21.82
#